data_AF-A0A378YW43-F1
#
_entry.id   AF-A0A378YW43-F1
#
_cell.length_a   1.000
_cell.length_b   1.000
_cell.length_c   1.000
_cell.angle_alpha   90.00
_cell.angle_beta   90.00
_cell.angle_gamma   90.00
#
_symmetry.space_group_name_H-M   'P 1'
#
loop_
_entity.id
_entity.type
_entity.pdbx_description
1 polymer ?
#
loop_
_entity_poly.entity_id
_entity_poly.type
_entity_poly.pdbx_seq_one_letter_code
_entity_poly.pdbx_strand_id
1 'polypeptide(L)'
;MLNEILIIKRHRESKAEREVSRSRIAQAQAARAVQEETEALRTLEIEHTRREKAMYADLCARIVKLTDIQNVCASVAQMHEAQTRQDDVIHECSAHLAQCDEQLDQARQDLQSAMRKVEKYVQILATLNEEITVQRERGEETELEESANVIFGRHAAERSADN
;
A
#
# COMPACT_ATOMS: atom_id res chain seq x y z
N MET A 1 -3.23 -13.27 27.08
CA MET A 1 -3.68 -13.85 25.79
C MET A 1 -4.43 -12.88 24.90
N LEU A 2 -5.66 -12.44 25.20
CA LEU A 2 -6.44 -11.65 24.23
C LEU A 2 -5.86 -10.23 23.97
N ASN A 3 -5.33 -9.57 25.01
CA ASN A 3 -4.57 -8.32 24.87
C ASN A 3 -3.28 -8.49 24.04
N GLU A 4 -2.59 -9.63 24.16
CA GLU A 4 -1.39 -9.92 23.36
C GLU A 4 -1.74 -10.10 21.88
N ILE A 5 -2.91 -10.69 21.59
CA ILE A 5 -3.42 -10.79 20.22
C ILE A 5 -3.70 -9.39 19.67
N LEU A 6 -4.29 -8.47 20.44
CA LEU A 6 -4.53 -7.09 19.99
C LEU A 6 -3.21 -6.38 19.65
N ILE A 7 -2.15 -6.57 20.45
CA ILE A 7 -0.81 -6.01 20.15
C ILE A 7 -0.31 -6.52 18.80
N ILE A 8 -0.43 -7.82 18.53
CA ILE A 8 -0.06 -8.41 17.25
C ILE A 8 -0.91 -7.82 16.10
N LYS A 9 -2.21 -7.61 16.30
CA LYS A 9 -3.09 -7.02 15.27
C LYS A 9 -2.72 -5.57 14.97
N ARG A 10 -2.47 -4.75 15.99
CA ARG A 10 -1.97 -3.38 15.83
C ARG A 10 -0.61 -3.34 15.14
N HIS A 11 0.28 -4.26 15.46
CA HIS A 11 1.56 -4.36 14.76
C HIS A 11 1.39 -4.67 13.27
N ARG A 12 0.43 -5.53 12.90
CA ARG A 12 0.12 -5.83 11.50
C ARG A 12 -0.51 -4.64 10.77
N GLU A 13 -1.36 -3.87 11.45
CA GLU A 13 -1.89 -2.60 10.95
C GLU A 13 -0.76 -1.61 10.66
N SER A 14 0.12 -1.35 11.63
CA SER A 14 1.28 -0.47 11.42
C SER A 14 2.22 -0.97 10.31
N LYS A 15 2.34 -2.29 10.12
CA LYS A 15 3.09 -2.85 8.98
C LYS A 15 2.41 -2.52 7.66
N ALA A 16 1.09 -2.67 7.58
CA ALA A 16 0.32 -2.33 6.37
C ALA A 16 0.36 -0.83 6.07
N GLU A 17 0.33 0.05 7.08
CA GLU A 17 0.50 1.49 6.89
C GLU A 17 1.85 1.84 6.26
N ARG A 18 2.92 1.22 6.76
CA ARG A 18 4.27 1.39 6.20
C ARG A 18 4.34 0.89 4.76
N GLU A 19 3.67 -0.21 4.45
CA GLU A 19 3.62 -0.75 3.10
C GLU A 19 2.91 0.21 2.14
N VAL A 20 1.75 0.75 2.51
CA VAL A 20 1.07 1.78 1.73
C VAL A 20 1.98 2.99 1.49
N SER A 21 2.71 3.44 2.51
CA SER A 21 3.66 4.55 2.35
C SER A 21 4.78 4.21 1.37
N ARG A 22 5.30 2.98 1.38
CA ARG A 22 6.34 2.53 0.45
C ARG A 22 5.81 2.43 -0.97
N SER A 23 4.65 1.81 -1.17
CA SER A 23 4.02 1.67 -2.48
C SER A 23 3.69 3.04 -3.10
N ARG A 24 3.29 4.04 -2.29
CA ARG A 24 3.11 5.42 -2.78
C ARG A 24 4.40 6.04 -3.32
N ILE A 25 5.52 5.82 -2.63
CA ILE A 25 6.81 6.34 -3.07
C ILE A 25 7.22 5.63 -4.37
N ALA A 26 7.07 4.31 -4.45
CA ALA A 26 7.37 3.53 -5.65
C ALA A 26 6.52 3.98 -6.86
N GLN A 27 5.20 4.13 -6.66
CA GLN A 27 4.29 4.66 -7.67
C GLN A 27 4.73 6.06 -8.16
N ALA A 28 5.05 6.97 -7.25
CA ALA A 28 5.49 8.32 -7.61
C ALA A 28 6.82 8.30 -8.39
N GLN A 29 7.74 7.39 -8.07
CA GLN A 29 8.98 7.20 -8.81
C GLN A 29 8.73 6.65 -10.22
N ALA A 30 7.88 5.62 -10.35
CA ALA A 30 7.51 5.05 -11.64
C ALA A 30 6.80 6.09 -12.54
N ALA A 31 5.90 6.90 -11.97
CA ALA A 31 5.22 7.96 -12.70
C ALA A 31 6.20 9.03 -13.23
N ARG A 32 7.21 9.39 -12.42
CA ARG A 32 8.28 10.31 -12.86
C ARG A 32 9.11 9.70 -13.99
N ALA A 33 9.47 8.43 -13.90
CA ALA A 33 10.23 7.76 -14.95
C ALA A 33 9.47 7.79 -16.30
N VAL A 34 8.18 7.48 -16.31
CA VAL A 34 7.35 7.59 -17.53
C VAL A 34 7.38 9.01 -18.09
N GLN A 35 7.24 10.02 -17.23
CA GLN A 35 7.28 11.42 -17.67
C GLN A 35 8.65 11.79 -18.26
N GLU A 36 9.75 11.44 -17.58
CA GLU A 36 11.11 11.73 -18.02
C GLU A 36 11.41 11.08 -19.39
N GLU A 37 11.05 9.81 -19.58
CA GLU A 37 11.26 9.10 -20.84
C GLU A 37 10.38 9.66 -21.98
N THR A 38 9.17 10.11 -21.67
CA THR A 38 8.28 10.77 -22.64
C THR A 38 8.83 12.14 -23.08
N GLU A 39 9.38 12.90 -22.13
CA GLU A 39 10.05 14.18 -22.43
C GLU A 39 11.34 13.96 -23.24
N ALA A 40 12.08 12.89 -22.95
CA ALA A 40 13.25 12.49 -23.72
C ALA A 40 12.89 12.13 -25.17
N LEU A 41 11.85 11.32 -25.40
CA LEU A 41 11.36 11.01 -26.75
C LEU A 41 11.00 12.28 -27.52
N ARG A 42 10.23 13.18 -26.91
CA ARG A 42 9.82 14.43 -27.56
C ARG A 42 11.04 15.28 -27.97
N THR A 43 12.06 15.32 -27.11
CA THR A 43 13.31 16.03 -27.41
C THR A 43 14.05 15.39 -28.58
N LEU A 44 14.11 14.04 -28.57
CA LEU A 44 14.72 13.24 -29.63
C LEU A 44 14.02 13.45 -30.98
N GLU A 45 12.68 13.44 -31.01
CA GLU A 45 11.88 13.69 -32.22
C GLU A 45 12.16 15.07 -32.83
N ILE A 46 12.23 16.12 -32.00
CA ILE A 46 12.55 17.48 -32.45
C ILE A 46 13.96 17.52 -33.07
N GLU A 47 14.94 16.90 -32.41
CA GLU A 47 16.31 16.86 -32.92
C GLU A 47 16.41 16.09 -34.24
N HIS A 48 15.82 14.88 -34.29
CA HIS A 48 15.83 14.03 -35.47
C HIS A 48 15.14 14.71 -36.64
N THR A 49 13.97 15.34 -36.44
CA THR A 49 13.26 16.08 -37.49
C THR A 49 14.12 17.22 -38.04
N ARG A 50 14.81 17.96 -37.17
CA ARG A 50 15.71 19.04 -37.59
C ARG A 50 16.89 18.50 -38.39
N ARG A 51 17.49 17.41 -37.92
CA ARG A 51 18.68 16.79 -38.52
C ARG A 51 18.36 16.15 -39.88
N GLU A 52 17.24 15.45 -39.97
CA GLU A 52 16.71 14.86 -41.20
C GLU A 52 16.48 15.95 -42.26
N LYS A 53 15.79 17.04 -41.91
CA LYS A 53 15.60 18.18 -42.83
C LYS A 53 16.93 18.77 -43.32
N ALA A 54 17.91 18.91 -42.42
CA ALA A 54 19.24 19.41 -42.79
C ALA A 54 19.98 18.46 -43.74
N MET A 55 19.90 17.14 -43.51
CA MET A 55 20.49 16.13 -44.39
C MET A 55 19.88 16.17 -45.79
N TYR A 56 18.54 16.23 -45.90
CA TYR A 56 17.88 16.33 -47.20
C TYR A 56 18.16 17.67 -47.90
N ALA A 57 18.23 18.77 -47.15
CA ALA A 57 18.57 20.08 -47.73
C ALA A 57 19.98 20.10 -48.32
N ASP A 58 20.98 19.53 -47.63
CA ASP A 58 22.34 19.37 -48.17
C ASP A 58 22.34 18.53 -49.45
N LEU A 59 21.59 17.42 -49.44
CA LEU A 59 21.52 16.49 -50.56
C LEU A 59 20.93 17.13 -51.82
N CYS A 60 19.92 18.00 -51.64
CA CYS A 60 19.31 18.76 -52.74
C CYS A 60 20.14 19.96 -53.21
N ALA A 61 21.09 20.45 -52.41
CA ALA A 61 21.86 21.65 -52.72
C ALA A 61 23.09 21.39 -53.61
N ARG A 62 23.46 20.12 -53.84
CA ARG A 62 24.68 19.75 -54.58
C ARG A 62 24.46 18.57 -55.51
N ILE A 63 25.38 18.37 -56.46
CA ILE A 63 25.45 17.14 -57.25
C ILE A 63 25.91 16.01 -56.33
N VAL A 64 25.08 15.00 -56.15
CA VAL A 64 25.32 13.88 -55.23
C VAL A 64 25.50 12.56 -55.96
N LYS A 65 26.26 11.66 -55.35
CA LYS A 65 26.37 10.27 -55.81
C LYS A 65 25.28 9.42 -55.17
N LEU A 66 24.98 8.27 -55.77
CA LEU A 66 24.05 7.29 -55.19
C LEU A 66 24.41 6.91 -53.75
N THR A 67 25.71 6.80 -53.44
CA THR A 67 26.22 6.51 -52.09
C THR A 67 25.82 7.58 -51.07
N ASP A 68 25.77 8.85 -51.47
CA ASP A 68 25.38 9.93 -50.57
C ASP A 68 23.89 9.79 -50.17
N ILE A 69 23.04 9.42 -51.12
CA ILE A 69 21.62 9.14 -50.88
C ILE A 69 21.45 7.96 -49.94
N GLN A 70 22.18 6.86 -50.18
CA GLN A 70 22.15 5.67 -49.33
C GLN A 70 22.59 5.98 -47.90
N ASN A 71 23.62 6.82 -47.71
CA ASN A 71 24.08 7.22 -46.38
C ASN A 71 23.03 8.04 -45.62
N VAL A 72 22.32 8.96 -46.29
CA VAL A 72 21.23 9.73 -45.68
C VAL A 72 20.08 8.80 -45.32
N CYS A 73 19.65 7.91 -46.23
CA CYS A 73 18.61 6.91 -45.95
C CYS A 73 18.96 6.03 -44.74
N ALA A 74 20.20 5.55 -44.67
CA ALA A 74 20.67 4.75 -43.54
C ALA A 74 20.67 5.54 -42.23
N SER A 75 21.08 6.82 -42.26
CA SER A 75 21.06 7.69 -41.08
C SER A 75 19.64 7.95 -40.58
N VAL A 76 18.68 8.18 -41.50
CA VAL A 76 17.26 8.36 -41.17
C VAL A 76 16.67 7.07 -40.58
N ALA A 77 16.99 5.92 -41.16
CA ALA A 77 16.56 4.62 -40.61
C ALA A 77 17.07 4.41 -39.16
N GLN A 78 18.34 4.76 -38.88
CA GLN A 78 18.88 4.69 -37.52
C GLN A 78 18.18 5.66 -36.54
N MET A 79 17.82 6.85 -37.01
CA MET A 79 17.06 7.83 -36.20
C MET A 79 15.66 7.29 -35.85
N HIS A 80 14.97 6.65 -36.79
CA HIS A 80 13.70 5.98 -36.52
C HIS A 80 13.84 4.80 -35.56
N GLU A 81 14.85 3.95 -35.74
CA GLU A 81 15.11 2.82 -34.84
C GLU A 81 15.40 3.30 -33.40
N ALA A 82 16.10 4.42 -33.24
CA ALA A 82 16.30 5.03 -31.93
C ALA A 82 14.99 5.53 -31.29
N GLN A 83 14.06 6.11 -32.07
CA GLN A 83 12.74 6.51 -31.58
C GLN A 83 11.91 5.30 -31.16
N THR A 84 11.87 4.24 -31.97
CA THR A 84 11.15 3.01 -31.63
C THR A 84 11.67 2.37 -30.35
N ARG A 85 13.01 2.33 -30.16
CA ARG A 85 13.58 1.84 -28.90
C ARG A 85 13.18 2.69 -27.70
N GLN A 86 13.08 4.00 -27.88
CA GLN A 86 12.63 4.91 -26.83
C GLN A 86 11.13 4.70 -26.50
N ASP A 87 10.30 4.48 -27.51
CA ASP A 87 8.89 4.08 -27.33
C ASP A 87 8.75 2.77 -26.55
N ASP A 88 9.58 1.77 -26.87
CA ASP A 88 9.61 0.49 -26.15
C ASP A 88 9.95 0.70 -24.66
N VAL A 89 10.93 1.56 -24.36
CA VAL A 89 11.29 1.93 -22.98
C VAL A 89 10.12 2.62 -22.27
N ILE A 90 9.42 3.55 -22.92
CA ILE A 90 8.23 4.19 -22.35
C ILE A 90 7.14 3.15 -22.05
N HIS A 91 6.96 2.17 -22.94
CA HIS A 91 6.01 1.09 -22.74
C HIS A 91 6.39 0.23 -21.52
N GLU A 92 7.68 -0.11 -21.35
CA GLU A 92 8.18 -0.82 -20.17
C GLU A 92 7.97 -0.01 -18.88
N CYS A 93 8.30 1.28 -18.88
CA CYS A 93 8.06 2.17 -17.73
C CYS A 93 6.57 2.28 -17.40
N SER A 94 5.70 2.33 -18.41
CA SER A 94 4.25 2.41 -18.23
C SER A 94 3.68 1.12 -17.66
N ALA A 95 4.18 -0.04 -18.11
CA ALA A 95 3.83 -1.33 -17.54
C ALA A 95 4.28 -1.44 -16.07
N HIS A 96 5.47 -0.92 -15.76
CA HIS A 96 5.96 -0.88 -14.37
C HIS A 96 5.10 0.05 -13.49
N LEU A 97 4.68 1.21 -13.99
CA LEU A 97 3.75 2.10 -13.28
C LEU A 97 2.43 1.38 -12.97
N ALA A 98 1.85 0.68 -13.95
CA ALA A 98 0.63 -0.08 -13.74
C ALA A 98 0.79 -1.16 -12.65
N GLN A 99 1.94 -1.83 -12.62
CA GLN A 99 2.27 -2.78 -11.56
C GLN A 99 2.37 -2.10 -10.19
N CYS A 100 2.98 -0.92 -10.11
CA CYS A 100 3.04 -0.14 -8.86
C CYS A 100 1.66 0.34 -8.39
N ASP A 101 0.77 0.70 -9.32
CA ASP A 101 -0.62 1.06 -9.03
C ASP A 101 -1.38 -0.13 -8.40
N GLU A 102 -1.27 -1.31 -9.01
CA GLU A 102 -1.87 -2.55 -8.47
C GLU A 102 -1.34 -2.87 -7.07
N GLN A 103 -0.03 -2.74 -6.85
CA GLN A 103 0.59 -2.96 -5.55
C GLN A 103 0.10 -1.96 -4.50
N LEU A 104 -0.06 -0.69 -4.88
CA LEU A 104 -0.59 0.34 -3.98
C LEU A 104 -2.04 0.06 -3.59
N ASP A 105 -2.87 -0.37 -4.54
CA ASP A 105 -4.25 -0.73 -4.27
C ASP A 105 -4.36 -1.98 -3.40
N GLN A 106 -3.53 -3.00 -3.63
CA GLN A 106 -3.44 -4.16 -2.75
C GLN A 106 -3.02 -3.76 -1.33
N ALA A 107 -1.99 -2.91 -1.19
CA ALA A 107 -1.54 -2.43 0.11
C ALA A 107 -2.64 -1.65 0.86
N ARG A 108 -3.45 -0.86 0.15
CA ARG A 108 -4.60 -0.14 0.72
C ARG A 108 -5.68 -1.11 1.20
N GLN A 109 -6.01 -2.14 0.41
CA GLN A 109 -6.96 -3.17 0.80
C GLN A 109 -6.49 -3.94 2.04
N ASP A 110 -5.20 -4.29 2.08
CA ASP A 110 -4.58 -4.98 3.20
C ASP A 110 -4.65 -4.13 4.48
N LEU A 111 -4.33 -2.84 4.38
CA LEU A 111 -4.46 -1.88 5.49
C LEU A 111 -5.91 -1.81 5.98
N GLN A 112 -6.88 -1.63 5.07
CA GLN A 112 -8.29 -1.59 5.44
C GLN A 112 -8.72 -2.88 6.15
N SER A 113 -8.27 -4.04 5.68
CA SER A 113 -8.55 -5.32 6.32
C SER A 113 -7.93 -5.43 7.72
N ALA A 114 -6.72 -4.87 7.91
CA ALA A 114 -6.02 -4.86 9.18
C ALA A 114 -6.73 -3.96 10.20
N MET A 115 -7.14 -2.76 9.78
CA MET A 115 -7.92 -1.81 10.60
C MET A 115 -9.22 -2.46 11.09
N ARG A 116 -10.00 -3.07 10.18
CA ARG A 116 -11.25 -3.78 10.54
C ARG A 116 -11.02 -4.90 11.54
N LYS A 117 -9.90 -5.63 11.41
CA LYS A 117 -9.54 -6.69 12.36
C LYS A 117 -9.21 -6.09 13.73
N VAL A 118 -8.42 -5.02 13.78
CA VAL A 118 -8.09 -4.33 15.05
C VAL A 118 -9.36 -3.84 15.73
N GLU A 119 -10.24 -3.15 15.00
CA GLU A 119 -11.53 -2.65 15.51
C GLU A 119 -12.38 -3.78 16.12
N LYS A 120 -12.55 -4.90 15.40
CA LYS A 120 -13.29 -6.06 15.90
C LYS A 120 -12.68 -6.63 17.20
N TYR A 121 -11.36 -6.70 17.30
CA TYR A 121 -10.71 -7.20 18.53
C TYR A 121 -10.83 -6.22 19.69
N VAL A 122 -10.82 -4.92 19.43
CA VAL A 122 -11.08 -3.89 20.46
C VAL A 122 -12.51 -4.04 21.00
N GLN A 123 -13.50 -4.23 20.12
CA GLN A 123 -14.89 -4.46 20.53
C GLN A 123 -15.02 -5.73 21.39
N ILE A 124 -14.44 -6.85 20.96
CA ILE A 124 -14.48 -8.11 21.72
C ILE A 124 -13.84 -7.94 23.11
N LEU A 125 -12.71 -7.23 23.20
CA LEU A 125 -12.05 -6.96 24.48
C LEU A 125 -12.90 -6.09 25.41
N ALA A 126 -13.60 -5.10 24.86
CA ALA A 126 -14.51 -4.26 25.64
C ALA A 126 -15.65 -5.10 26.23
N THR A 127 -16.32 -5.91 25.41
CA THR A 127 -17.41 -6.80 25.86
C THR A 127 -16.91 -7.82 26.90
N LEU A 128 -15.75 -8.43 26.67
CA LEU A 128 -15.21 -9.40 27.62
C LEU A 128 -14.87 -8.75 28.97
N ASN A 129 -14.29 -7.54 28.96
CA ASN A 129 -13.98 -6.83 30.20
C ASN A 129 -15.26 -6.47 30.97
N GLU A 130 -16.32 -6.07 30.27
CA GLU A 130 -17.64 -5.81 30.85
C GLU A 130 -18.25 -7.07 31.47
N GLU A 131 -18.16 -8.21 30.77
CA GLU A 131 -18.61 -9.50 31.31
C GLU A 131 -17.81 -9.89 32.56
N ILE A 132 -16.48 -9.71 32.55
CA ILE A 132 -15.62 -9.99 33.72
C ILE A 132 -16.02 -9.12 34.91
N THR A 133 -16.29 -7.83 34.71
CA THR A 133 -16.73 -6.94 35.79
C THR A 133 -18.08 -7.36 36.36
N VAL A 134 -19.05 -7.67 35.50
CA VAL A 134 -20.38 -8.13 35.94
C VAL A 134 -20.30 -9.45 36.69
N GLN A 135 -19.49 -10.41 36.23
CA GLN A 135 -19.31 -11.69 36.93
C GLN A 135 -18.62 -11.52 38.28
N ARG A 136 -17.68 -10.58 38.38
CA ARG A 136 -17.01 -10.26 39.63
C ARG A 136 -17.99 -9.64 40.63
N GLU A 137 -18.78 -8.65 40.21
CA GLU A 137 -19.80 -8.03 41.06
C GLU A 137 -20.81 -9.07 41.58
N ARG A 138 -21.29 -9.96 40.71
CA ARG A 138 -22.17 -11.08 41.11
C ARG A 138 -21.53 -12.03 42.11
N GLY A 139 -20.23 -12.31 41.94
CA GLY A 139 -19.47 -13.11 42.90
C GLY A 139 -19.40 -12.44 44.26
N GLU A 140 -19.06 -11.14 44.30
CA GLU A 140 -19.01 -10.33 45.52
C GLU A 140 -20.37 -10.26 46.23
N GLU A 141 -21.48 -10.12 45.48
CA GLU A 141 -22.84 -10.19 46.03
C GLU A 141 -23.16 -11.57 46.66
N THR A 142 -22.81 -12.65 45.96
CA THR A 142 -23.04 -14.02 46.45
C THR A 142 -22.25 -14.28 47.74
N GLU A 143 -20.99 -13.83 47.81
CA GLU A 143 -20.15 -13.97 49.01
C GLU A 143 -20.71 -13.18 50.21
N LEU A 144 -21.30 -12.00 49.97
CA LEU A 144 -21.96 -11.21 51.01
C LEU A 144 -23.23 -11.88 51.52
N GLU A 145 -24.06 -12.44 50.63
CA GLU A 145 -25.26 -13.20 51.00
C GLU A 145 -24.92 -14.45 51.82
N GLU A 146 -23.89 -15.21 51.42
CA GLU A 146 -23.41 -16.36 52.17
C GLU A 146 -22.88 -15.96 53.55
N SER A 147 -22.09 -14.90 53.63
CA SER A 147 -21.58 -14.36 54.90
C SER A 147 -22.71 -13.91 55.82
N ALA A 148 -23.73 -13.22 55.28
CA ALA A 148 -24.91 -12.82 56.02
C ALA A 148 -25.69 -14.04 56.53
N ASN A 149 -25.92 -15.05 55.68
CA ASN A 149 -26.61 -16.28 56.06
C ASN A 149 -25.89 -17.05 57.17
N VAL A 150 -24.54 -17.08 57.17
CA VAL A 150 -23.76 -17.69 58.26
C VAL A 150 -23.92 -16.92 59.56
N ILE A 151 -23.89 -15.58 59.52
CA ILE A 151 -24.06 -14.74 60.72
C ILE A 151 -25.47 -14.87 61.29
N PHE A 152 -26.50 -14.79 60.45
CA PHE A 152 -27.90 -14.97 60.88
C PHE A 152 -28.16 -16.40 61.37
N GLY A 153 -27.59 -17.41 60.71
CA GLY A 153 -27.66 -18.81 61.15
C GLY A 153 -27.01 -19.03 62.51
N ARG A 154 -25.86 -18.40 62.76
CA ARG A 154 -25.19 -18.44 64.07
C ARG A 154 -26.01 -17.76 65.17
N HIS A 155 -26.55 -16.57 64.91
CA HIS A 155 -27.41 -15.88 65.88
C HIS A 155 -28.73 -16.61 66.15
N ALA A 156 -29.28 -17.31 65.16
CA ALA A 156 -30.45 -18.16 65.36
C ALA A 156 -30.13 -19.38 66.25
N ALA A 157 -28.95 -20.00 66.06
CA ALA A 157 -28.49 -21.11 66.89
C ALA A 157 -28.16 -20.68 68.34
N GLU A 158 -27.57 -19.50 68.54
CA GLU A 158 -27.32 -18.93 69.87
C GLU A 158 -28.64 -18.65 70.61
N ARG A 159 -29.66 -18.11 69.92
CA ARG A 159 -30.99 -17.88 70.51
C ARG A 159 -31.79 -19.15 70.83
N SER A 160 -31.52 -20.27 70.15
CA SER A 160 -32.16 -21.56 70.47
C SER A 160 -31.49 -22.31 71.62
N ALA A 161 -30.28 -21.90 72.01
CA ALA A 161 -29.55 -22.49 73.14
C ALA A 161 -29.85 -21.79 74.48
N ASP A 162 -30.34 -20.55 74.44
CA ASP A 162 -30.73 -19.74 75.62
C ASP A 162 -32.21 -19.90 76.04
N ASN A 163 -32.95 -20.81 75.40
CA ASN A 163 -34.36 -21.14 75.68
C ASN A 163 -34.51 -22.62 76.02
#